data_AF-A0A1B7NBH0-F1
#
_entry.id   AF-A0A1B7NBH0-F1
#
_cell.length_a   1.000
_cell.length_b   1.000
_cell.length_c   1.000
_cell.angle_alpha   90.00
_cell.angle_beta   90.00
_cell.angle_gamma   90.00
#
_symmetry.space_group_name_H-M   'P 1'
#
loop_
_entity.id
_entity.type
_entity.pdbx_description
1 polymer ?
#
loop_
_entity_poly.entity_id
_entity_poly.type
_entity_poly.pdbx_seq_one_letter_code
_entity_poly.pdbx_strand_id
1 'polypeptide(L)'
;KDAFVLGRLLAHPLTTLDNVHAALKAYQDVRLSVGQFVARNSEAMGDMFEFDAPGYYDGVDRQNEREALELLKDEILELRRWRGEGAIAEWLQAERKLQESVGLCNRR
;
A
#
# COMPACT_ATOMS: atom_id res chain seq x y z
N LYS A 1 5.26 2.75 -8.03
CA LYS A 1 4.07 3.63 -7.84
C LYS A 1 4.46 4.91 -7.11
N ASP A 2 5.30 4.82 -6.08
CA ASP A 2 5.76 5.97 -5.29
C ASP A 2 6.39 7.09 -6.13
N ALA A 3 7.38 6.76 -6.97
CA ALA A 3 8.02 7.75 -7.84
C ALA A 3 7.04 8.47 -8.78
N PHE A 4 5.99 7.78 -9.23
CA PHE A 4 4.95 8.40 -10.06
C PHE A 4 4.14 9.43 -9.26
N VAL A 5 3.63 9.03 -8.08
CA VAL A 5 2.83 9.93 -7.22
C VAL A 5 3.68 11.11 -6.75
N LEU A 6 4.88 10.85 -6.23
CA LEU A 6 5.77 11.89 -5.74
C LEU A 6 6.25 12.81 -6.87
N GLY A 7 6.65 12.26 -8.02
CA GLY A 7 7.07 13.07 -9.16
C GLY A 7 5.96 14.00 -9.66
N ARG A 8 4.71 13.53 -9.68
CA ARG A 8 3.56 14.37 -10.06
C ARG A 8 3.27 15.47 -9.04
N LEU A 9 3.40 15.20 -7.74
CA LEU A 9 3.24 16.21 -6.69
C LEU A 9 4.34 17.27 -6.75
N LEU A 10 5.60 16.86 -6.94
CA LEU A 10 6.73 17.78 -7.02
C LEU A 10 6.69 18.65 -8.29
N ALA A 11 6.15 18.12 -9.38
CA ALA A 11 5.94 18.86 -10.63
C ALA A 11 4.62 19.66 -10.66
N HIS A 12 3.79 19.59 -9.61
CA HIS A 12 2.50 20.28 -9.59
C HIS A 12 2.70 21.80 -9.48
N PRO A 13 1.94 22.65 -10.21
CA PRO A 13 2.14 24.11 -10.21
C PRO A 13 1.99 24.79 -8.84
N LEU A 14 1.26 24.17 -7.90
CA LEU A 14 1.13 24.67 -6.52
C LEU A 14 2.34 24.33 -5.65
N THR A 15 3.23 23.44 -6.09
CA THR A 15 4.42 23.04 -5.34
C THR A 15 5.55 24.02 -5.63
N THR A 16 5.99 24.72 -4.60
CA THR A 16 7.14 25.62 -4.60
C THR A 16 8.15 25.15 -3.56
N LEU A 17 9.32 25.79 -3.52
CA LEU A 17 10.34 25.46 -2.52
C LEU A 17 9.82 25.68 -1.09
N ASP A 18 9.05 26.75 -0.86
CA ASP A 18 8.54 27.12 0.47
C ASP A 18 7.50 26.13 1.00
N ASN A 19 6.75 25.48 0.11
CA ASN A 19 5.65 24.59 0.49
C ASN A 19 5.88 23.11 0.12
N VAL A 20 7.11 22.74 -0.28
CA VAL A 20 7.46 21.35 -0.64
C VAL A 20 7.14 20.36 0.48
N HIS A 21 7.22 20.79 1.74
CA HIS A 21 6.85 20.00 2.91
C HIS A 21 5.36 19.57 2.88
N ALA A 22 4.46 20.40 2.35
CA ALA A 22 3.05 20.06 2.18
C ALA A 22 2.85 18.98 1.10
N ALA A 23 3.61 19.05 0.01
CA ALA A 23 3.60 18.02 -1.03
C ALA A 23 4.13 16.66 -0.51
N LEU A 24 5.23 16.68 0.26
CA LEU A 24 5.77 15.48 0.90
C LEU A 24 4.80 14.87 1.92
N LYS A 25 4.09 15.71 2.67
CA LYS A 25 3.05 15.26 3.60
C LYS A 25 1.86 14.64 2.87
N ALA A 26 1.38 15.27 1.79
CA ALA A 26 0.30 14.72 0.98
C ALA A 26 0.67 13.36 0.36
N TYR A 27 1.92 13.21 -0.09
CA TYR A 27 2.47 11.91 -0.52
C TYR A 27 2.43 10.88 0.61
N GLN A 28 3.00 11.22 1.78
CA GLN A 28 3.10 10.29 2.91
C GLN A 28 1.72 9.82 3.38
N ASP A 29 0.77 10.75 3.53
CA ASP A 29 -0.59 10.46 3.98
C ASP A 29 -1.32 9.42 3.11
N VAL A 30 -0.98 9.35 1.82
CA VAL A 30 -1.60 8.40 0.87
C VAL A 30 -0.79 7.12 0.75
N ARG A 31 0.55 7.22 0.72
CA ARG A 31 1.42 6.11 0.32
C ARG A 31 1.92 5.27 1.49
N LEU A 32 1.94 5.81 2.71
CA LEU A 32 2.46 5.09 3.88
C LEU A 32 1.66 3.82 4.19
N SER A 33 0.34 3.90 4.27
CA SER A 33 -0.52 2.74 4.57
C SER A 33 -0.42 1.67 3.49
N VAL A 34 -0.38 2.08 2.22
CA VAL A 34 -0.18 1.18 1.07
C VAL A 34 1.17 0.47 1.17
N GLY A 35 2.24 1.19 1.47
CA GLY A 35 3.58 0.60 1.64
C GLY A 35 3.65 -0.37 2.82
N GLN A 36 3.06 -0.01 3.96
CA GLN A 36 3.00 -0.87 5.15
C GLN A 36 2.17 -2.13 4.90
N PHE A 37 1.05 -2.03 4.18
CA PHE A 37 0.23 -3.17 3.80
C PHE A 37 1.02 -4.14 2.91
N VAL A 38 1.72 -3.63 1.90
CA VAL A 38 2.57 -4.46 1.02
C VAL A 38 3.64 -5.18 1.84
N ALA A 39 4.33 -4.48 2.75
CA ALA A 39 5.38 -5.08 3.56
C ALA A 39 4.85 -6.24 4.43
N ARG A 40 3.77 -6.01 5.18
CA ARG A 40 3.15 -7.02 6.06
C ARG A 40 2.65 -8.23 5.29
N ASN A 41 2.01 -8.01 4.15
CA ASN A 41 1.50 -9.12 3.34
C ASN A 41 2.62 -9.89 2.65
N SER A 42 3.74 -9.24 2.34
CA SER A 42 4.90 -9.93 1.77
C SER A 42 5.54 -10.86 2.79
N GLU A 43 5.63 -10.43 4.05
CA GLU A 43 6.07 -11.25 5.19
C GLU A 43 5.12 -12.44 5.40
N ALA A 44 3.83 -12.19 5.63
CA ALA A 44 2.85 -13.25 5.86
C ALA A 44 2.78 -14.27 4.71
N MET A 45 2.87 -13.80 3.46
CA MET A 45 2.87 -14.68 2.30
C MET A 45 4.18 -15.48 2.18
N GLY A 46 5.31 -14.93 2.65
CA GLY A 46 6.55 -15.67 2.81
C GLY A 46 6.38 -16.85 3.77
N ASP A 47 5.85 -16.58 4.97
CA ASP A 47 5.57 -17.60 5.98
C ASP A 47 4.61 -18.68 5.44
N MET A 48 3.61 -18.28 4.65
CA MET A 48 2.67 -19.21 4.00
C MET A 48 3.36 -20.13 2.98
N PHE A 49 4.31 -19.62 2.19
CA PHE A 49 5.07 -20.42 1.24
C PHE A 49 6.08 -21.37 1.91
N GLU A 50 6.54 -21.01 3.11
CA GLU A 50 7.45 -21.83 3.92
C GLU A 50 6.72 -22.81 4.85
N PHE A 51 5.37 -22.79 4.86
CA PHE A 51 4.52 -23.55 5.79
C PHE A 51 4.81 -23.26 7.27
N ASP A 52 5.15 -22.01 7.59
CA ASP A 52 5.40 -21.52 8.95
C ASP A 52 4.36 -20.47 9.39
N ALA A 53 3.35 -20.20 8.55
CA ALA A 53 2.30 -19.23 8.87
C ALA A 53 1.35 -19.75 9.98
N PRO A 54 1.24 -19.04 11.12
CA PRO A 54 0.35 -19.47 12.20
C PRO A 54 -1.12 -19.56 11.76
N GLY A 55 -1.76 -20.68 12.06
CA GLY A 55 -3.17 -20.92 11.71
C GLY A 55 -3.40 -21.46 10.30
N TYR A 56 -2.33 -21.70 9.52
CA TYR A 56 -2.37 -22.35 8.21
C TYR A 56 -1.67 -23.71 8.25
N TYR A 57 -1.66 -24.41 7.12
CA TYR A 57 -1.02 -25.71 6.99
C TYR A 57 0.49 -25.63 7.28
N ASP A 58 0.97 -26.49 8.18
CA ASP A 58 2.35 -26.52 8.70
C ASP A 58 3.13 -27.80 8.34
N GLY A 59 2.53 -28.70 7.54
CA GLY A 59 3.15 -29.97 7.14
C GLY A 59 3.03 -31.11 8.15
N VAL A 60 2.41 -30.91 9.32
CA VAL A 60 2.33 -31.92 10.39
C VAL A 60 1.11 -32.84 10.22
N ASP A 61 -0.10 -32.30 10.02
CA ASP A 61 -1.31 -33.11 9.79
C ASP A 61 -1.43 -33.57 8.34
N ARG A 62 -1.02 -34.82 8.08
CA ARG A 62 -1.10 -35.42 6.74
C ARG A 62 -2.44 -36.07 6.40
N GLN A 63 -3.37 -36.19 7.35
CA GLN A 63 -4.66 -36.82 7.08
C GLN A 63 -5.57 -35.90 6.28
N ASN A 64 -5.51 -34.58 6.55
CA ASN A 64 -6.32 -33.55 5.89
C ASN A 64 -5.47 -32.60 5.03
N GLU A 65 -4.23 -32.98 4.69
CA GLU A 65 -3.25 -32.15 3.98
C GLU A 65 -3.83 -31.49 2.73
N ARG A 66 -4.60 -32.23 1.93
CA ARG A 66 -5.24 -31.69 0.72
C ARG A 66 -6.14 -30.50 1.05
N GLU A 67 -7.05 -30.67 2.01
CA GLU A 67 -8.02 -29.62 2.35
C GLU A 67 -7.32 -28.39 2.96
N ALA A 68 -6.32 -28.62 3.81
CA ALA A 68 -5.53 -27.56 4.42
C ALA A 68 -4.70 -26.78 3.37
N LEU A 69 -4.11 -27.47 2.39
CA LEU A 69 -3.39 -26.85 1.28
C LEU A 69 -4.31 -26.05 0.34
N GLU A 70 -5.54 -26.51 0.12
CA GLU A 70 -6.51 -25.75 -0.67
C GLU A 70 -6.88 -24.42 0.02
N LEU A 71 -7.10 -24.44 1.34
CA LEU A 71 -7.33 -23.22 2.13
C LEU A 71 -6.14 -22.26 2.07
N LEU A 72 -4.92 -22.79 2.24
CA LEU A 72 -3.69 -21.99 2.15
C LEU A 72 -3.53 -21.36 0.76
N LYS A 73 -3.79 -22.13 -0.30
CA LYS A 73 -3.76 -21.64 -1.68
C LYS A 73 -4.77 -20.52 -1.89
N ASP A 74 -6.00 -20.67 -1.40
CA ASP A 74 -7.04 -19.65 -1.53
C ASP A 74 -6.64 -18.35 -0.81
N GLU A 75 -6.07 -18.44 0.40
CA GLU A 75 -5.57 -17.26 1.13
C GLU A 75 -4.44 -16.53 0.36
N ILE A 76 -3.44 -17.27 -0.12
CA ILE A 76 -2.34 -16.71 -0.91
C ILE A 76 -2.88 -15.98 -2.15
N LEU A 77 -3.88 -16.57 -2.82
CA LEU A 77 -4.50 -15.96 -3.98
C LEU A 77 -5.26 -14.68 -3.61
N GLU A 78 -6.01 -14.66 -2.51
CA GLU A 78 -6.71 -13.46 -2.04
C GLU A 78 -5.75 -12.33 -1.69
N LEU A 79 -4.67 -12.61 -0.94
CA LEU A 79 -3.63 -11.61 -0.65
C LEU A 79 -3.00 -11.05 -1.93
N ARG A 80 -2.74 -11.91 -2.93
CA ARG A 80 -2.18 -11.50 -4.22
C ARG A 80 -3.15 -10.67 -5.07
N ARG A 81 -4.46 -10.82 -4.89
CA ARG A 81 -5.48 -10.04 -5.63
C ARG A 81 -5.49 -8.57 -5.24
N TRP A 82 -5.03 -8.23 -4.04
CA TRP A 82 -4.92 -6.83 -3.65
C TRP A 82 -3.95 -6.09 -4.57
N ARG A 83 -4.44 -5.03 -5.21
CA ARG A 83 -3.66 -4.17 -6.12
C ARG A 83 -3.58 -2.72 -5.65
N GLY A 84 -4.17 -2.41 -4.50
CA GLY A 84 -4.50 -1.04 -4.08
C GLY A 84 -5.51 -0.38 -5.03
N GLU A 85 -5.76 0.92 -4.85
CA GLU A 85 -6.62 1.70 -5.75
C GLU A 85 -5.96 2.04 -7.08
N GLY A 86 -4.62 1.92 -7.15
CA GLY A 86 -3.83 2.19 -8.34
C GLY A 86 -3.21 3.58 -8.35
N ALA A 87 -2.11 3.74 -9.10
CA ALA A 87 -1.26 4.92 -9.01
C ALA A 87 -1.96 6.24 -9.40
N ILE A 88 -2.94 6.18 -10.31
CA ILE A 88 -3.71 7.36 -10.73
C ILE A 88 -4.67 7.80 -9.63
N ALA A 89 -5.42 6.87 -9.03
CA ALA A 89 -6.37 7.17 -7.95
C ALA A 89 -5.65 7.71 -6.71
N GLU A 90 -4.54 7.06 -6.33
CA GLU A 90 -3.68 7.49 -5.23
C GLU A 90 -3.06 8.88 -5.50
N TRP A 91 -2.62 9.15 -6.74
CA TRP A 91 -2.16 10.48 -7.12
C TRP A 91 -3.27 11.54 -6.99
N LEU A 92 -4.48 11.27 -7.50
CA LEU A 92 -5.61 12.19 -7.40
C LEU A 92 -5.97 12.48 -5.94
N GLN A 93 -5.86 11.49 -5.05
CA GLN A 93 -6.06 11.68 -3.61
C GLN A 93 -4.99 12.58 -3.00
N ALA A 94 -3.72 12.36 -3.36
CA ALA A 94 -2.62 13.18 -2.86
C ALA A 94 -2.68 14.62 -3.42
N GLU A 95 -3.11 14.79 -4.67
CA GLU A 95 -3.33 16.11 -5.29
C GLU A 95 -4.39 16.91 -4.54
N ARG A 96 -5.54 16.30 -4.20
CA ARG A 96 -6.57 16.95 -3.37
C ARG A 96 -6.02 17.41 -2.02
N LYS A 97 -5.26 16.56 -1.33
CA LYS A 97 -4.61 16.91 -0.06
C LYS A 97 -3.64 18.10 -0.19
N LEU A 98 -2.87 18.16 -1.28
CA LEU A 98 -1.98 19.29 -1.56
C LEU A 98 -2.78 20.58 -1.77
N GLN A 99 -3.82 20.53 -2.59
CA GLN A 99 -4.70 21.68 -2.88
C GLN A 99 -5.36 22.21 -1.61
N GLU A 100 -5.87 21.32 -0.75
CA GLU A 100 -6.44 21.68 0.55
C GLU A 100 -5.41 22.35 1.46
N SER A 101 -4.21 21.77 1.57
CA SER A 101 -3.14 22.32 2.43
C SER A 101 -2.67 23.70 1.98
N VAL A 102 -2.52 23.93 0.67
CA VAL A 102 -2.08 25.22 0.12
C VAL A 102 -3.22 26.25 0.15
N GLY A 103 -4.45 25.83 -0.16
CA GLY A 103 -5.64 26.68 -0.09
C GLY A 103 -5.95 27.19 1.33
N LEU A 104 -5.64 26.39 2.35
CA LEU A 104 -5.71 26.81 3.76
C LEU A 104 -4.61 27.81 4.14
N CYS A 105 -3.42 27.72 3.55
CA CYS A 105 -2.35 28.71 3.77
C CYS A 105 -2.65 30.06 3.09
N ASN A 106 -3.29 30.07 1.92
CA ASN A 106 -3.59 31.31 1.18
C ASN A 106 -4.77 32.12 1.74
N ARG A 107 -5.49 31.60 2.75
CA ARG A 107 -6.62 32.29 3.43
C ARG A 107 -6.25 32.88 4.79
N ARG A 108 -4.96 32.89 5.14
CA ARG A 108 -4.42 33.56 6.33
C ARG A 108 -3.62 34.78 5.92
#